data_AF-A0A133Y9V1-F1
#
_entry.id   AF-A0A133Y9V1-F1
#
_cell.length_a   1.000
_cell.length_b   1.000
_cell.length_c   1.000
_cell.angle_alpha   90.00
_cell.angle_beta   90.00
_cell.angle_gamma   90.00
#
_symmetry.space_group_name_H-M   'P 1'
#
loop_
_entity.id
_entity.type
_entity.pdbx_description
1 polymer ?
#
loop_
_entity_poly.entity_id
_entity_poly.type
_entity_poly.pdbx_seq_one_letter_code
_entity_poly.pdbx_strand_id
1 'polypeptide(L)' 'MILYHGSFVKVEKPDLEHSRSNLDFGRGFYTTPIYEQAEKWSRKFKARGEKVIVLL' A
#
# COMPACT_ATOMS: atom_id res chain seq x y z
N MET A 1 -15.36 5.41 8.18
CA MET A 1 -15.13 4.73 6.89
C MET A 1 -13.89 3.88 7.04
N ILE A 2 -13.91 2.64 6.53
CA ILE A 2 -12.75 1.75 6.54
C ILE A 2 -11.93 1.99 5.26
N LEU A 3 -10.61 1.99 5.38
CA LEU A 3 -9.67 2.17 4.27
C LEU A 3 -8.73 0.97 4.20
N TYR A 4 -8.12 0.74 3.05
CA TYR A 4 -7.23 -0.38 2.81
C TYR A 4 -5.93 0.08 2.17
N HIS A 5 -4.81 -0.48 2.64
CA HIS A 5 -3.49 -0.32 2.06
C HIS A 5 -2.89 -1.67 1.69
N GLY A 6 -2.42 -1.78 0.45
CA GLY A 6 -1.77 -2.98 -0.07
C GLY A 6 -0.24 -2.90 0.04
N SER A 7 0.38 -3.85 0.75
CA SER A 7 1.83 -3.89 0.96
C SER A 7 2.36 -5.33 1.07
N PHE A 8 3.67 -5.48 1.14
CA PHE A 8 4.35 -6.70 1.59
C PHE A 8 4.93 -6.55 3.01
N VAL A 9 4.82 -5.36 3.59
CA VAL A 9 5.30 -5.03 4.93
C VAL A 9 4.14 -4.43 5.72
N LYS A 10 4.01 -4.85 6.99
CA LYS A 10 3.07 -4.23 7.92
C LYS A 10 3.54 -2.81 8.24
N VAL A 11 2.70 -1.81 7.98
CA VAL A 11 2.97 -0.41 8.29
C VAL A 11 2.10 0.00 9.47
N GLU A 12 2.71 0.18 10.64
CA GLU A 12 1.98 0.60 11.85
C GLU A 12 1.84 2.12 11.95
N LYS A 13 2.86 2.85 11.48
CA LYS A 13 2.87 4.31 11.42
C LYS A 13 3.46 4.71 10.07
N PRO A 14 2.65 5.25 9.13
CA PRO A 14 3.15 5.65 7.84
C PRO A 14 4.07 6.86 7.97
N ASP A 15 5.24 6.76 7.33
CA ASP A 15 6.19 7.85 7.21
C ASP A 15 6.08 8.47 5.81
N LEU A 16 5.81 9.78 5.77
CA LEU A 16 5.64 10.53 4.52
C LEU A 16 6.92 11.27 4.10
N GLU A 17 7.87 11.45 5.02
CA GLU A 17 9.11 12.17 4.78
C GLU A 17 10.00 11.42 3.79
N HIS A 18 10.10 10.10 3.98
CA HIS A 18 10.83 9.19 3.10
C HIS A 18 10.02 8.65 1.91
N SER A 19 8.87 9.28 1.61
CA SER A 19 8.07 8.93 0.45
C SER A 19 8.76 9.34 -0.85
N ARG A 20 8.57 8.55 -1.91
CA ARG A 20 9.15 8.81 -3.23
C ARG A 20 8.58 10.12 -3.79
N SER A 21 9.44 10.93 -4.43
CA SER A 21 9.03 12.22 -4.99
C SER A 21 8.24 12.12 -6.30
N ASN A 22 8.32 11.00 -7.01
CA ASN A 22 7.77 10.80 -8.35
C ASN A 22 6.55 9.87 -8.36
N LEU A 23 5.62 10.05 -7.42
CA LEU A 23 4.35 9.34 -7.39
C LEU A 23 3.26 10.17 -8.05
N ASP A 24 2.25 9.51 -8.63
CA ASP A 24 1.17 10.14 -9.43
C ASP A 24 0.42 11.26 -8.68
N PHE A 25 0.39 11.19 -7.36
CA PHE A 25 -0.30 12.15 -6.48
C PHE A 25 0.63 12.77 -5.42
N GLY A 26 1.95 12.75 -5.64
CA GLY A 26 2.94 13.30 -4.71
C GLY A 26 3.23 12.42 -3.50
N ARG A 27 3.91 12.99 -2.48
CA ARG A 27 4.26 12.24 -1.27
C ARG A 27 3.01 11.97 -0.42
N GLY A 28 2.75 10.71 -0.11
CA GLY A 28 1.59 10.31 0.68
C GLY A 28 1.58 8.84 1.05
N PHE A 29 0.63 8.47 1.92
CA PHE A 29 0.29 7.09 2.22
C PHE A 29 -1.01 6.73 1.50
N TYR A 30 -0.92 5.79 0.58
CA TYR A 30 -1.97 5.53 -0.40
C TYR A 30 -2.94 4.49 0.13
N THR A 31 -4.19 4.88 0.25
CA THR A 31 -5.27 4.03 0.72
C THR A 31 -6.46 4.06 -0.24
N THR A 32 -7.29 3.02 -0.23
CA THR A 32 -8.54 2.95 -0.99
C THR A 32 -9.66 2.38 -0.11
N PRO A 33 -10.92 2.81 -0.27
CA PRO A 33 -12.05 2.15 0.40
C PRO A 33 -12.41 0.80 -0.24
N ILE A 34 -11.79 0.42 -1.37
CA ILE A 34 -12.09 -0.81 -2.12
C ILE A 34 -11.00 -1.85 -1.83
N TYR A 35 -11.33 -2.88 -1.06
CA TYR A 35 -10.38 -3.93 -0.65
C TYR A 35 -9.69 -4.60 -1.85
N GLU A 36 -10.44 -4.90 -2.91
CA GLU A 36 -9.95 -5.58 -4.11
C GLU A 36 -8.88 -4.75 -4.85
N GLN A 37 -8.97 -3.41 -4.79
CA GLN A 37 -7.95 -2.54 -5.36
C GLN A 37 -6.64 -2.64 -4.57
N ALA A 38 -6.70 -2.60 -3.24
CA ALA A 38 -5.52 -2.76 -2.38
C ALA A 38 -4.88 -4.15 -2.56
N GLU A 39 -5.70 -5.21 -2.64
CA GLU A 39 -5.21 -6.57 -2.89
C GLU A 39 -4.54 -6.67 -4.27
N LYS A 40 -5.22 -6.20 -5.33
CA LYS A 40 -4.71 -6.25 -6.71
C LYS A 40 -3.40 -5.51 -6.85
N TRP A 41 -3.28 -4.32 -6.23
CA TRP A 41 -2.03 -3.58 -6.21
C TRP A 41 -0.90 -4.47 -5.66
N SER A 42 -1.15 -5.11 -4.51
CA SER A 42 -0.16 -5.90 -3.78
C SER A 42 0.33 -7.15 -4.51
N ARG A 43 -0.40 -7.63 -5.53
CA ARG A 43 -0.02 -8.84 -6.29
C ARG A 43 1.37 -8.77 -6.91
N LYS A 44 1.86 -7.56 -7.21
CA LYS A 44 3.22 -7.37 -7.73
C LYS A 44 4.31 -7.79 -6.74
N PHE A 45 4.02 -7.83 -5.45
CA PHE A 45 4.92 -8.35 -4.42
C PHE A 45 4.89 -9.88 -4.36
N LYS A 46 3.70 -10.49 -4.51
CA LYS A 46 3.57 -11.95 -4.63
C LYS A 46 4.40 -12.51 -5.79
N ALA A 47 4.42 -11.80 -6.92
CA ALA A 47 5.25 -12.15 -8.07
C ALA A 47 6.77 -12.13 -7.78
N ARG A 48 7.20 -11.46 -6.71
CA ARG A 48 8.58 -11.41 -6.23
C ARG A 48 8.88 -12.44 -5.13
N GLY A 49 7.90 -13.29 -4.78
CA GLY A 49 8.00 -14.25 -3.68
C GLY A 49 7.63 -13.67 -2.31
N GLU A 50 7.18 -12.41 -2.25
CA GLU A 50 6.86 -11.75 -0.98
C GLU A 50 5.45 -12.10 -0.49
N LYS A 51 5.28 -12.14 0.83
CA LYS A 51 3.96 -12.30 1.45
C LYS A 51 3.18 -10.99 1.34
N VAL A 52 2.02 -11.05 0.68
CA VAL A 52 1.12 -9.91 0.56
C VAL A 52 0.33 -9.70 1.85
N ILE A 53 0.18 -8.45 2.25
CA ILE A 53 -0.60 -7.98 3.39
C ILE A 53 -1.52 -6.85 2.90
N VAL A 54 -2.81 -6.95 3.23
CA VAL A 54 -3.75 -5.83 3.09
C VAL A 54 -4.08 -5.33 4.48
N LEU A 55 -3.73 -4.09 4.79
CA LEU A 55 -3.94 -3.44 6.08
C LEU A 55 -5.21 -2.60 6.06
N LEU A 56 -5.85 -2.50 7.22
CA LEU A 56 -6.93 -1.57 7.54
C LEU A 56 -6.37 -0.22 7.98
#